data_AF-A0A1F9IJZ1-F1
#
_entry.id   AF-A0A1F9IJZ1-F1
#
_cell.length_a   1.000
_cell.length_b   1.000
_cell.length_c   1.000
_cell.angle_alpha   90.00
_cell.angle_beta   90.00
_cell.angle_gamma   90.00
#
_symmetry.space_group_name_H-M   'P 1'
#
loop_
_entity.id
_entity.type
_entity.pdbx_description
1 polymer ?
#
loop_
_entity_poly.entity_id
_entity_poly.type
_entity_poly.pdbx_seq_one_letter_code
_entity_poly.pdbx_strand_id
1 'polypeptide(L)'
;MDRGIDIDRFAPHLSFFFNAHNDFFEEIAKYRAARRLWAREMKRRYHPKNPESLRLKFHTQTAGCSLTAQQPMNNVVRTAIQALAAVMGGTQSLHTNSLDETYALPTEASVRIALRTQQIIAHESGCTDTLDPFGGSYFVESLTQQLEEKAMEYIHRIDEMGGMLKAIDLGYPQKEITEASYLHQKQIEKGEKFIIGVNDCQVEETSSMDLLKISPEVEKRQIQTLQKVKKGRQEKAVQKALGDLKKAAEGTDNLIPFIRQAVREYATVGEMMLTMKEVFGGYQDPGYF
;
A
#
# COMPACT_ATOMS: atom_id res chain seq x y z
N MET A 1 -19.06 12.60 2.13
CA MET A 1 -20.43 13.06 2.40
C MET A 1 -20.54 14.58 2.35
N ASP A 2 -19.63 15.33 2.97
CA ASP A 2 -19.65 16.81 3.04
C ASP A 2 -19.71 17.53 1.68
N ARG A 3 -19.26 16.88 0.61
CA ARG A 3 -19.39 17.33 -0.78
C ARG A 3 -20.76 17.01 -1.43
N GLY A 4 -21.73 16.54 -0.65
CA GLY A 4 -23.08 16.18 -1.11
C GLY A 4 -23.19 14.88 -1.92
N ILE A 5 -22.15 14.06 -1.95
CA ILE A 5 -22.15 12.77 -2.68
C ILE A 5 -22.67 11.67 -1.75
N ASP A 6 -23.75 11.02 -2.16
CA ASP A 6 -24.32 9.85 -1.49
C ASP A 6 -23.31 8.69 -1.38
N ILE A 7 -23.33 7.99 -0.25
CA ILE A 7 -22.35 6.94 0.09
C ILE A 7 -22.31 5.83 -0.95
N ASP A 8 -23.47 5.42 -1.49
CA ASP A 8 -23.57 4.32 -2.44
C ASP A 8 -23.05 4.68 -3.83
N ARG A 9 -22.80 5.97 -4.11
CA ARG A 9 -22.20 6.41 -5.37
C ARG A 9 -20.70 6.20 -5.43
N PHE A 10 -20.01 6.11 -4.29
CA PHE A 10 -18.55 6.02 -4.27
C PHE A 10 -18.00 4.87 -3.43
N ALA A 11 -18.68 4.45 -2.36
CA ALA A 11 -18.22 3.35 -1.52
C ALA A 11 -17.99 2.03 -2.29
N PRO A 12 -18.84 1.63 -3.27
CA PRO A 12 -18.59 0.45 -4.09
C PRO A 12 -17.30 0.53 -4.92
N HIS A 13 -16.72 1.72 -5.10
CA HIS A 13 -15.48 1.94 -5.84
C HIS A 13 -14.26 2.10 -4.93
N LEU A 14 -14.43 2.08 -3.60
CA LEU A 14 -13.32 2.07 -2.67
C LEU A 14 -12.62 0.70 -2.71
N SER A 15 -11.30 0.75 -2.55
CA SER A 15 -10.44 -0.40 -2.36
C SER A 15 -9.41 -0.10 -1.27
N PHE A 16 -8.87 -1.18 -0.70
CA PHE A 16 -7.91 -1.14 0.38
C PHE A 16 -6.60 -1.77 -0.08
N PHE A 17 -5.55 -1.51 0.68
CA PHE A 17 -4.25 -2.10 0.44
C PHE A 17 -3.62 -2.52 1.76
N PHE A 18 -3.27 -3.79 1.87
CA PHE A 18 -2.65 -4.35 3.06
C PHE A 18 -1.30 -4.98 2.77
N ASN A 19 -0.44 -4.95 3.78
CA ASN A 19 0.75 -5.78 3.86
C ASN A 19 0.40 -7.24 4.20
N ALA A 20 1.19 -8.23 3.73
CA ALA A 20 1.23 -9.62 4.19
C ALA A 20 2.57 -9.90 4.89
N HIS A 21 2.57 -9.93 6.21
CA HIS A 21 3.75 -10.18 7.04
C HIS A 21 3.98 -11.68 7.35
N ASN A 22 5.07 -11.98 8.06
CA ASN A 22 5.50 -13.34 8.39
C ASN A 22 4.55 -14.15 9.30
N ASP A 23 3.69 -13.50 10.11
CA ASP A 23 2.75 -14.25 10.94
C ASP A 23 1.56 -14.72 10.10
N PHE A 24 1.65 -15.97 9.64
CA PHE A 24 0.73 -16.54 8.67
C PHE A 24 -0.74 -16.48 9.13
N PHE A 25 -1.03 -16.87 10.37
CA PHE A 25 -2.41 -16.94 10.86
C PHE A 25 -2.93 -15.57 11.28
N GLU A 26 -2.09 -14.71 11.87
CA GLU A 26 -2.48 -13.34 12.20
C GLU A 26 -2.85 -12.55 10.94
N GLU A 27 -2.12 -12.74 9.84
CA GLU A 27 -2.45 -12.10 8.56
C GLU A 27 -3.80 -12.57 8.01
N ILE A 28 -4.06 -13.87 8.00
CA ILE A 28 -5.36 -14.42 7.58
C ILE A 28 -6.49 -13.83 8.45
N ALA A 29 -6.32 -13.86 9.77
CA ALA A 29 -7.27 -13.32 10.72
C ALA A 29 -7.49 -11.81 10.54
N LYS A 30 -6.42 -11.03 10.28
CA LYS A 30 -6.48 -9.59 10.03
C LYS A 30 -7.38 -9.26 8.84
N TYR A 31 -7.23 -9.97 7.72
CA TYR A 31 -8.05 -9.70 6.54
C TYR A 31 -9.53 -10.02 6.77
N ARG A 32 -9.82 -11.11 7.49
CA ARG A 32 -11.19 -11.50 7.88
C ARG A 32 -11.81 -10.45 8.81
N ALA A 33 -11.06 -10.03 9.84
CA ALA A 33 -11.46 -9.02 10.79
C ALA A 33 -11.73 -7.67 10.10
N ALA A 34 -10.83 -7.24 9.21
CA ALA A 34 -10.97 -5.98 8.48
C ALA A 34 -12.26 -5.92 7.65
N ARG A 35 -12.64 -7.01 6.95
CA ARG A 35 -13.89 -7.08 6.20
C ARG A 35 -15.12 -6.96 7.11
N ARG A 36 -15.12 -7.66 8.25
CA ARG A 36 -16.21 -7.63 9.22
C ARG A 36 -16.37 -6.24 9.85
N LEU A 37 -15.26 -5.65 10.25
CA LEU A 37 -15.19 -4.31 10.84
C LEU A 37 -15.68 -3.25 9.84
N TRP A 38 -15.19 -3.27 8.60
CA TRP A 38 -15.64 -2.36 7.55
C TRP A 38 -17.15 -2.45 7.33
N ALA A 39 -17.68 -3.65 7.13
CA ALA A 39 -19.11 -3.84 6.90
C ALA A 39 -19.95 -3.35 8.10
N ARG A 40 -19.51 -3.61 9.34
CA ARG A 40 -20.20 -3.14 10.55
C ARG A 40 -20.19 -1.63 10.65
N GLU A 41 -19.02 -1.01 10.53
CA GLU A 41 -18.86 0.44 10.68
C GLU A 41 -19.54 1.21 9.54
N MET A 42 -19.51 0.69 8.32
CA MET A 42 -20.25 1.26 7.19
C MET A 42 -21.77 1.25 7.45
N LYS A 43 -22.32 0.12 7.92
CA LYS A 43 -23.74 0.04 8.30
C LYS A 43 -24.07 1.03 9.42
N ARG A 44 -23.27 1.04 10.49
CA ARG A 44 -23.51 1.83 11.69
C ARG A 44 -23.41 3.34 11.45
N ARG A 45 -22.40 3.78 10.69
CA ARG A 45 -22.11 5.21 10.52
C ARG A 45 -22.85 5.81 9.32
N TYR A 46 -22.98 5.07 8.22
CA TYR A 46 -23.40 5.64 6.94
C TYR A 46 -24.67 5.03 6.34
N HIS A 47 -25.18 3.93 6.89
CA HIS A 47 -26.45 3.31 6.50
C HIS A 47 -26.63 3.14 4.96
N PRO A 48 -25.64 2.55 4.25
CA PRO A 48 -25.74 2.36 2.80
C PRO A 48 -26.92 1.44 2.44
N LYS A 49 -27.55 1.72 1.30
CA LYS A 49 -28.63 0.89 0.73
C LYS A 49 -28.08 -0.15 -0.23
N ASN A 50 -26.95 0.14 -0.88
CA ASN A 50 -26.28 -0.78 -1.77
C ASN A 50 -25.39 -1.76 -0.97
N PRO A 51 -25.63 -3.09 -1.03
CA PRO A 51 -24.78 -4.06 -0.35
C PRO A 51 -23.32 -4.04 -0.82
N GLU A 52 -23.04 -3.61 -2.05
CA GLU A 52 -21.66 -3.48 -2.56
C GLU A 52 -20.83 -2.45 -1.79
N SER A 53 -21.48 -1.45 -1.17
CA SER A 53 -20.82 -0.46 -0.30
C SER A 53 -20.23 -1.09 0.96
N LEU A 54 -20.70 -2.28 1.33
CA LEU A 54 -20.24 -3.03 2.51
C LEU A 54 -19.07 -3.97 2.20
N ARG A 55 -18.72 -4.15 0.92
CA ARG A 55 -17.66 -5.07 0.52
C ARG A 55 -16.32 -4.38 0.59
N LEU A 56 -15.48 -4.82 1.53
CA LEU A 56 -14.08 -4.43 1.55
C LEU A 56 -13.32 -5.28 0.52
N LYS A 57 -12.90 -4.62 -0.57
CA LYS A 57 -12.03 -5.20 -1.60
C LYS A 57 -10.61 -4.70 -1.38
N PHE A 58 -9.63 -5.60 -1.41
CA PHE A 58 -8.26 -5.20 -1.11
C PHE A 58 -7.22 -5.84 -2.02
N HIS A 59 -6.18 -5.05 -2.26
CA HIS A 59 -4.89 -5.52 -2.73
C HIS A 59 -4.04 -5.95 -1.53
N THR A 60 -3.17 -6.92 -1.74
CA THR A 60 -2.14 -7.31 -0.77
C THR A 60 -0.76 -7.26 -1.40
N GLN A 61 0.23 -6.80 -0.64
CA GLN A 61 1.65 -6.91 -1.00
C GLN A 61 2.40 -7.62 0.12
N THR A 62 3.26 -8.57 -0.23
CA THR A 62 4.16 -9.25 0.71
C THR A 62 5.12 -8.25 1.38
N ALA A 63 5.59 -8.55 2.59
CA ALA A 63 6.29 -7.59 3.43
C ALA A 63 7.75 -7.37 2.99
N GLY A 64 8.03 -6.24 2.32
CA GLY A 64 9.39 -5.86 1.93
C GLY A 64 10.33 -5.72 3.14
N CYS A 65 9.82 -5.16 4.24
CA CYS A 65 10.55 -5.02 5.51
C CYS A 65 10.93 -6.35 6.18
N SER A 66 10.35 -7.47 5.75
CA SER A 66 10.66 -8.80 6.27
C SER A 66 11.76 -9.54 5.49
N LEU A 67 12.13 -9.00 4.33
CA LEU A 67 13.13 -9.60 3.44
C LEU A 67 14.53 -9.17 3.87
N THR A 68 15.51 -10.04 3.61
CA THR A 68 16.88 -9.86 4.09
C THR A 68 17.86 -9.73 2.93
N ALA A 69 18.89 -8.90 3.12
CA ALA A 69 20.01 -8.83 2.19
C ALA A 69 20.83 -10.14 2.24
N GLN A 70 21.13 -10.58 3.45
CA GLN A 70 21.79 -11.86 3.71
C GLN A 70 20.89 -13.02 3.28
N GLN A 71 21.49 -14.02 2.65
CA GLN A 71 20.84 -15.24 2.18
C GLN A 71 19.52 -14.95 1.44
N PRO A 72 19.57 -14.17 0.34
CA PRO A 72 18.39 -13.62 -0.32
C PRO A 72 17.45 -14.71 -0.88
N MET A 73 17.94 -15.93 -1.10
CA MET A 73 17.07 -17.04 -1.48
C MET A 73 16.04 -17.42 -0.41
N ASN A 74 16.32 -17.13 0.87
CA ASN A 74 15.31 -17.27 1.94
C ASN A 74 14.10 -16.36 1.69
N ASN A 75 14.26 -15.25 0.97
CA ASN A 75 13.15 -14.35 0.61
C ASN A 75 12.14 -15.02 -0.33
N VAL A 76 12.55 -15.98 -1.16
CA VAL A 76 11.60 -16.75 -1.98
C VAL A 76 10.63 -17.53 -1.09
N VAL A 77 11.14 -18.17 -0.04
CA VAL A 77 10.33 -18.92 0.92
C VAL A 77 9.44 -18.00 1.75
N ARG A 78 9.99 -16.88 2.26
CA ARG A 78 9.23 -15.87 3.00
C ARG A 78 8.06 -15.33 2.17
N THR A 79 8.35 -14.87 0.95
CA THR A 79 7.33 -14.36 0.02
C THR A 79 6.29 -15.43 -0.31
N ALA A 80 6.66 -16.70 -0.47
CA ALA A 80 5.70 -17.78 -0.73
C ALA A 80 4.71 -17.98 0.43
N ILE A 81 5.19 -17.98 1.68
CA ILE A 81 4.34 -18.11 2.87
C ILE A 81 3.42 -16.89 3.01
N GLN A 82 3.94 -15.68 2.81
CA GLN A 82 3.17 -14.43 2.87
C GLN A 82 2.12 -14.36 1.76
N ALA A 83 2.47 -14.79 0.54
CA ALA A 83 1.54 -14.89 -0.58
C ALA A 83 0.41 -15.87 -0.28
N LEU A 84 0.74 -17.03 0.30
CA LEU A 84 -0.26 -18.01 0.70
C LEU A 84 -1.18 -17.43 1.79
N ALA A 85 -0.66 -16.72 2.79
CA ALA A 85 -1.48 -16.05 3.80
C ALA A 85 -2.46 -15.03 3.17
N ALA A 86 -1.99 -14.25 2.19
CA ALA A 86 -2.83 -13.31 1.45
C ALA A 86 -3.96 -14.00 0.67
N VAL A 87 -3.67 -15.13 0.00
CA VAL A 87 -4.65 -15.92 -0.75
C VAL A 87 -5.67 -16.56 0.20
N MET A 88 -5.20 -17.19 1.28
CA MET A 88 -6.05 -17.78 2.32
C MET A 88 -6.90 -16.73 3.04
N GLY A 89 -6.39 -15.50 3.13
CA GLY A 89 -7.09 -14.34 3.63
C GLY A 89 -8.17 -13.77 2.71
N GLY A 90 -8.24 -14.23 1.46
CA GLY A 90 -9.23 -13.79 0.47
C GLY A 90 -8.92 -12.44 -0.18
N THR A 91 -7.66 -12.17 -0.53
CA THR A 91 -7.26 -10.97 -1.30
C THR A 91 -7.84 -10.95 -2.72
N GLN A 92 -8.05 -9.76 -3.30
CA GLN A 92 -8.56 -9.60 -4.68
C GLN A 92 -7.43 -9.41 -5.70
N SER A 93 -6.27 -8.95 -5.26
CA SER A 93 -5.07 -8.85 -6.09
C SER A 93 -3.82 -8.92 -5.21
N LEU A 94 -2.75 -9.51 -5.73
CA LEU A 94 -1.55 -9.80 -4.95
C LEU A 94 -0.27 -9.32 -5.65
N HIS A 95 0.59 -8.64 -4.90
CA HIS A 95 1.97 -8.37 -5.27
C HIS A 95 2.89 -9.23 -4.40
N THR A 96 3.76 -9.97 -5.06
CA THR A 96 4.82 -10.76 -4.44
C THR A 96 6.14 -10.08 -4.71
N ASN A 97 6.87 -9.73 -3.66
CA ASN A 97 8.18 -9.09 -3.79
C ASN A 97 9.20 -10.08 -4.35
N SER A 98 10.20 -9.54 -5.01
CA SER A 98 11.32 -10.33 -5.51
C SER A 98 12.36 -10.58 -4.42
N LEU A 99 13.23 -11.56 -4.65
CA LEU A 99 14.27 -11.95 -3.68
C LEU A 99 15.34 -10.86 -3.45
N ASP A 100 15.48 -9.92 -4.38
CA ASP A 100 16.46 -8.83 -4.43
C ASP A 100 15.92 -7.49 -3.88
N GLU A 101 14.73 -7.49 -3.24
CA GLU A 101 14.03 -6.31 -2.69
C GLU A 101 14.92 -5.40 -1.83
N THR A 102 15.81 -5.98 -1.03
CA THR A 102 16.69 -5.23 -0.12
C THR A 102 17.90 -4.59 -0.82
N TYR A 103 18.15 -4.93 -2.08
CA TYR A 103 19.31 -4.48 -2.83
C TYR A 103 18.98 -3.46 -3.90
N ALA A 104 18.01 -3.76 -4.75
CA ALA A 104 17.70 -2.97 -5.93
C ALA A 104 16.25 -3.22 -6.39
N LEU A 105 15.82 -2.44 -7.37
CA LEU A 105 14.65 -2.81 -8.17
C LEU A 105 14.89 -4.18 -8.81
N PRO A 106 13.83 -4.98 -9.00
CA PRO A 106 13.99 -6.38 -9.32
C PRO A 106 14.43 -6.59 -10.77
N THR A 107 15.26 -7.61 -10.98
CA THR A 107 15.62 -8.10 -12.32
C THR A 107 14.49 -8.91 -12.96
N GLU A 108 14.55 -9.15 -14.27
CA GLU A 108 13.56 -10.03 -14.93
C GLU A 108 13.55 -11.44 -14.32
N ALA A 109 14.73 -11.96 -13.94
CA ALA A 109 14.85 -13.27 -13.31
C ALA A 109 14.15 -13.31 -11.94
N SER A 110 14.36 -12.29 -11.09
CA SER A 110 13.76 -12.24 -9.76
C SER A 110 12.24 -11.98 -9.82
N VAL A 111 11.78 -11.09 -10.71
CA VAL A 111 10.34 -10.88 -10.97
C VAL A 111 9.68 -12.17 -11.48
N ARG A 112 10.36 -12.95 -12.32
CA ARG A 112 9.81 -14.21 -12.83
C ARG A 112 9.56 -15.20 -11.69
N ILE A 113 10.48 -15.30 -10.72
CA ILE A 113 10.28 -16.13 -9.53
C ILE A 113 9.07 -15.63 -8.74
N ALA A 114 8.97 -14.33 -8.47
CA ALA A 114 7.85 -13.74 -7.77
C ALA A 114 6.50 -14.06 -8.45
N LEU A 115 6.43 -13.92 -9.79
CA LEU A 115 5.24 -14.29 -10.56
C LEU A 115 4.94 -15.79 -10.49
N ARG A 116 5.96 -16.65 -10.58
CA ARG A 116 5.79 -18.11 -10.47
C ARG A 116 5.27 -18.51 -9.09
N THR A 117 5.67 -17.83 -8.02
CA THR A 117 5.10 -18.05 -6.68
C THR A 117 3.58 -17.92 -6.69
N GLN A 118 3.03 -16.85 -7.29
CA GLN A 118 1.58 -16.70 -7.40
C GLN A 118 0.93 -17.79 -8.27
N GLN A 119 1.58 -18.14 -9.39
CA GLN A 119 1.04 -19.14 -10.33
C GLN A 119 1.02 -20.55 -9.72
N ILE A 120 2.07 -20.94 -8.99
CA ILE A 120 2.13 -22.23 -8.28
C ILE A 120 1.04 -22.28 -7.21
N ILE A 121 0.87 -21.21 -6.42
CA ILE A 121 -0.23 -21.14 -5.45
C ILE A 121 -1.58 -21.26 -6.15
N ALA A 122 -1.80 -20.54 -7.25
CA ALA A 122 -3.09 -20.53 -7.94
C ALA A 122 -3.42 -21.85 -8.67
N HIS A 123 -2.43 -22.54 -9.24
CA HIS A 123 -2.63 -23.66 -10.16
C HIS A 123 -2.23 -25.03 -9.62
N GLU A 124 -1.34 -25.11 -8.63
CA GLU A 124 -0.77 -26.38 -8.16
C GLU A 124 -1.13 -26.70 -6.71
N SER A 125 -1.45 -25.70 -5.88
CA SER A 125 -1.63 -25.90 -4.44
C SER A 125 -3.02 -26.41 -4.01
N GLY A 126 -4.04 -26.34 -4.89
CA GLY A 126 -5.45 -26.62 -4.58
C GLY A 126 -6.12 -25.59 -3.66
N CYS A 127 -5.41 -24.53 -3.28
CA CYS A 127 -5.88 -23.58 -2.27
C CYS A 127 -7.00 -22.65 -2.77
N THR A 128 -7.26 -22.65 -4.08
CA THR A 128 -8.34 -21.92 -4.74
C THR A 128 -9.64 -22.72 -4.84
N ASP A 129 -9.62 -24.01 -4.50
CA ASP A 129 -10.75 -24.93 -4.67
C ASP A 129 -11.81 -24.80 -3.58
N THR A 130 -11.49 -24.15 -2.44
CA THR A 130 -12.40 -23.95 -1.31
C THR A 130 -12.37 -22.49 -0.84
N LEU A 131 -13.56 -21.91 -0.63
CA LEU A 131 -13.71 -20.55 -0.10
C LEU A 131 -13.49 -20.54 1.42
N ASP A 132 -12.69 -19.58 1.92
CA ASP A 132 -12.34 -19.41 3.34
C ASP A 132 -12.05 -20.75 4.05
N PRO A 133 -11.00 -21.50 3.63
CA PRO A 133 -10.75 -22.86 4.14
C PRO A 133 -10.46 -22.92 5.65
N PHE A 134 -10.17 -21.77 6.28
CA PHE A 134 -10.02 -21.65 7.73
C PHE A 134 -11.33 -21.34 8.47
N GLY A 135 -12.46 -21.20 7.77
CA GLY A 135 -13.77 -20.98 8.36
C GLY A 135 -14.12 -22.09 9.35
N GLY A 136 -14.43 -21.71 10.59
CA GLY A 136 -14.71 -22.63 11.68
C GLY A 136 -13.48 -23.17 12.42
N SER A 137 -12.25 -22.82 12.02
CA SER A 137 -11.06 -23.10 12.82
C SER A 137 -11.12 -22.35 14.14
N TYR A 138 -11.17 -23.07 15.27
CA TYR A 138 -11.25 -22.46 16.60
C TYR A 138 -10.17 -21.38 16.84
N PHE A 139 -8.95 -21.65 16.36
CA PHE A 139 -7.83 -20.74 16.51
C PHE A 139 -7.99 -19.48 15.65
N VAL A 140 -8.24 -19.64 14.33
CA VAL A 140 -8.33 -18.50 13.41
C VAL A 140 -9.57 -17.65 13.71
N GLU A 141 -10.69 -18.25 14.10
CA GLU A 141 -11.89 -17.52 14.49
C GLU A 141 -11.68 -16.70 15.78
N SER A 142 -11.04 -17.29 16.80
CA SER A 142 -10.69 -16.59 18.03
C SER A 142 -9.70 -15.44 17.76
N LEU A 143 -8.67 -15.68 16.94
CA LEU A 143 -7.70 -14.65 16.58
C LEU A 143 -8.35 -13.52 15.77
N THR A 144 -9.27 -13.86 14.85
CA THR A 144 -10.04 -12.88 14.07
C THR A 144 -10.87 -11.98 14.99
N GLN A 145 -11.52 -12.56 16.01
CA GLN A 145 -12.30 -11.81 17.00
C GLN A 145 -11.43 -10.87 17.82
N GLN A 146 -10.29 -11.37 18.34
CA GLN A 146 -9.37 -10.56 19.14
C GLN A 146 -8.77 -9.39 18.35
N LEU A 147 -8.39 -9.62 17.08
CA LEU A 147 -7.88 -8.54 16.23
C LEU A 147 -8.94 -7.48 15.94
N GLU A 148 -10.19 -7.88 15.72
CA GLU A 148 -11.28 -6.93 15.54
C GLU A 148 -11.53 -6.08 16.79
N GLU A 149 -11.55 -6.69 17.97
CA GLU A 149 -11.73 -5.99 19.25
C GLU A 149 -10.62 -4.95 19.47
N LYS A 150 -9.36 -5.37 19.34
CA LYS A 150 -8.21 -4.47 19.46
C LYS A 150 -8.21 -3.36 18.41
N ALA A 151 -8.56 -3.67 17.16
CA ALA A 151 -8.68 -2.66 16.11
C ALA A 151 -9.79 -1.63 16.43
N MET A 152 -10.90 -2.08 17.02
CA MET A 152 -11.96 -1.17 17.46
C MET A 152 -11.54 -0.27 18.62
N GLU A 153 -10.71 -0.75 19.56
CA GLU A 153 -10.14 0.10 20.62
C GLU A 153 -9.35 1.28 20.03
N TYR A 154 -8.49 1.01 19.03
CA TYR A 154 -7.78 2.05 18.31
C TYR A 154 -8.73 3.01 17.58
N ILE A 155 -9.76 2.49 16.90
CA ILE A 155 -10.74 3.32 16.19
C ILE A 155 -11.51 4.22 17.15
N HIS A 156 -11.92 3.71 18.32
CA HIS A 156 -12.60 4.53 19.34
C HIS A 156 -11.70 5.63 19.86
N ARG A 157 -10.44 5.33 20.19
CA ARG A 157 -9.47 6.33 20.63
C ARG A 157 -9.23 7.40 19.57
N ILE A 158 -9.18 7.03 18.30
CA ILE A 158 -9.07 7.96 17.17
C ILE A 158 -10.34 8.82 17.03
N ASP A 159 -11.53 8.23 17.17
CA ASP A 159 -12.79 8.96 17.14
C ASP A 159 -12.86 9.99 18.29
N GLU A 160 -12.43 9.63 19.51
CA GLU A 160 -12.33 10.52 20.68
C GLU A 160 -11.37 11.70 20.46
N MET A 161 -10.30 11.50 19.68
CA MET A 161 -9.38 12.57 19.27
C MET A 161 -9.98 13.53 18.23
N GLY A 162 -11.18 13.26 17.71
CA GLY A 162 -11.81 14.04 16.64
C GLY A 162 -11.59 13.45 15.23
N GLY A 163 -11.25 12.16 15.14
CA GLY A 163 -11.06 11.42 13.90
C GLY A 163 -9.62 11.41 13.38
N MET A 164 -9.40 10.63 12.32
CA MET A 164 -8.05 10.30 11.82
C MET A 164 -7.21 11.52 11.43
N LEU A 165 -7.81 12.55 10.82
CA LEU A 165 -7.08 13.77 10.45
C LEU A 165 -6.53 14.48 11.69
N LYS A 166 -7.34 14.61 12.74
CA LYS A 166 -6.89 15.24 13.98
C LYS A 166 -5.86 14.39 14.71
N ALA A 167 -6.02 13.06 14.68
CA ALA A 167 -5.03 12.14 15.23
C ALA A 167 -3.66 12.25 14.51
N ILE A 168 -3.66 12.43 13.19
CA ILE A 168 -2.44 12.69 12.38
C ILE A 168 -1.81 14.03 12.79
N ASP A 169 -2.59 15.10 12.95
CA ASP A 169 -2.09 16.41 13.41
C ASP A 169 -1.50 16.36 14.83
N LEU A 170 -1.92 15.39 15.64
CA LEU A 170 -1.37 15.15 16.98
C LEU A 170 -0.16 14.21 16.97
N GLY A 171 0.19 13.64 15.80
CA GLY A 171 1.26 12.67 15.62
C GLY A 171 0.98 11.31 16.24
N TYR A 172 -0.28 10.98 16.54
CA TYR A 172 -0.64 9.78 17.28
C TYR A 172 -0.32 8.48 16.49
N PRO A 173 -0.78 8.29 15.24
CA PRO A 173 -0.44 7.09 14.48
C PRO A 173 1.07 6.92 14.26
N GLN A 174 1.80 8.02 14.01
CA GLN A 174 3.24 8.00 13.79
C GLN A 174 3.98 7.49 15.03
N LYS A 175 3.62 7.98 16.23
CA LYS A 175 4.22 7.51 17.49
C LYS A 175 3.97 6.04 17.74
N GLU A 176 2.73 5.57 17.59
CA GLU A 176 2.40 4.14 17.78
C GLU A 176 3.18 3.24 16.82
N ILE A 177 3.34 3.64 15.55
CA ILE A 177 4.13 2.90 14.55
C ILE A 177 5.63 2.91 14.91
N THR A 178 6.17 4.07 15.33
CA THR A 178 7.59 4.20 15.72
C THR A 178 7.89 3.37 16.96
N GLU A 179 7.02 3.41 17.98
CA GLU A 179 7.15 2.61 19.20
C GLU A 179 7.12 1.11 18.88
N ALA A 180 6.17 0.65 18.05
CA ALA A 180 6.10 -0.73 17.60
C ALA A 180 7.36 -1.16 16.84
N SER A 181 7.88 -0.30 15.96
CA SER A 181 9.11 -0.56 15.20
C SER A 181 10.34 -0.64 16.11
N TYR A 182 10.45 0.27 17.08
CA TYR A 182 11.53 0.27 18.06
C TYR A 182 11.51 -1.00 18.94
N LEU A 183 10.33 -1.39 19.42
CA LEU A 183 10.15 -2.62 20.18
C LEU A 183 10.52 -3.85 19.34
N HIS A 184 10.10 -3.90 18.08
CA HIS A 184 10.45 -4.99 17.18
C HIS A 184 11.96 -5.10 16.97
N GLN A 185 12.65 -3.98 16.72
CA GLN A 185 14.10 -3.93 16.56
C GLN A 185 14.81 -4.42 17.83
N LYS A 186 14.34 -3.97 19.01
CA LYS A 186 14.88 -4.40 20.30
C LYS A 186 14.71 -5.91 20.53
N GLN A 187 13.59 -6.50 20.10
CA GLN A 187 13.38 -7.95 20.18
C GLN A 187 14.37 -8.72 19.30
N ILE A 188 14.68 -8.21 18.11
CA ILE A 188 15.68 -8.81 17.20
C ILE A 188 17.07 -8.76 17.84
N GLU A 189 17.47 -7.61 18.36
CA GLU A 189 18.79 -7.39 18.98
C GLU A 189 18.99 -8.24 20.25
N LYS A 190 17.92 -8.48 21.00
CA LYS A 190 17.96 -9.35 22.18
C LYS A 190 17.89 -10.85 21.85
N GLY A 191 17.66 -11.22 20.59
CA GLY A 191 17.44 -12.61 20.20
C GLY A 191 16.07 -13.18 20.63
N GLU A 192 15.11 -12.31 20.95
CA GLU A 192 13.72 -12.70 21.22
C GLU A 192 12.96 -12.99 19.91
N LYS A 193 13.40 -12.39 18.80
CA LYS A 193 12.91 -12.69 17.44
C LYS A 193 14.05 -13.09 16.52
N PHE A 194 13.91 -14.24 15.88
CA PHE A 194 14.90 -14.78 14.96
C PHE A 194 14.63 -14.35 13.53
N ILE A 195 15.71 -13.94 12.84
CA ILE A 195 15.74 -13.65 11.42
C ILE A 195 16.85 -14.51 10.81
N ILE A 196 16.42 -15.58 10.14
CA ILE A 196 17.31 -16.57 9.51
C ILE A 196 18.22 -15.88 8.48
N GLY A 197 19.52 -16.06 8.68
CA GLY A 197 20.60 -15.46 7.91
C GLY A 197 21.08 -14.10 8.41
N VAL A 198 20.43 -13.52 9.44
CA VAL A 198 20.82 -12.22 10.01
C VAL A 198 21.33 -12.38 11.44
N ASN A 199 20.46 -12.74 12.38
CA ASN A 199 20.82 -12.93 13.79
C ASN A 199 20.87 -14.40 14.22
N ASP A 200 20.46 -15.32 13.35
CA ASP A 200 20.55 -16.76 13.54
C ASP A 200 20.81 -17.47 12.21
N CYS A 201 21.36 -18.69 12.26
CA CYS A 201 21.70 -19.51 11.08
C CYS A 201 22.55 -18.76 10.03
N GLN A 202 23.47 -17.90 10.47
CA GLN A 202 24.38 -17.20 9.55
C GLN A 202 25.36 -18.17 8.91
N VAL A 203 25.72 -17.89 7.66
CA VAL A 203 26.76 -18.62 6.91
C VAL A 203 27.71 -17.60 6.30
N GLU A 204 28.94 -18.02 6.00
CA GLU A 204 29.87 -17.21 5.23
C GLU A 204 29.39 -17.15 3.76
N GLU A 205 29.00 -15.96 3.29
CA GLU A 205 28.46 -15.78 1.95
C GLU A 205 29.54 -15.35 0.95
N THR A 206 29.57 -16.01 -0.20
CA THR A 206 30.42 -15.68 -1.35
C THR A 206 29.62 -15.19 -2.57
N SER A 207 28.30 -14.99 -2.42
CA SER A 207 27.39 -14.76 -3.54
C SER A 207 27.46 -13.34 -4.09
N SER A 208 27.67 -13.20 -5.39
CA SER A 208 27.36 -11.97 -6.14
C SER A 208 26.01 -12.12 -6.84
N MET A 209 25.04 -11.28 -6.50
CA MET A 209 23.78 -11.17 -7.25
C MET A 209 23.91 -10.15 -8.37
N ASP A 210 23.31 -10.47 -9.52
CA ASP A 210 23.13 -9.51 -10.60
C ASP A 210 22.01 -8.53 -10.24
N LEU A 211 22.39 -7.29 -9.93
CA LEU A 211 21.46 -6.24 -9.55
C LEU A 211 21.09 -5.38 -10.76
N LEU A 212 19.81 -4.98 -10.83
CA LEU A 212 19.38 -4.01 -11.82
C LEU A 212 20.05 -2.65 -11.56
N LYS A 213 20.80 -2.16 -12.55
CA LYS A 213 21.39 -0.82 -12.53
C LYS A 213 20.64 0.06 -13.52
N ILE A 214 20.08 1.16 -13.02
CA ILE A 214 19.40 2.14 -13.87
C ILE A 214 20.46 3.04 -14.51
N SER A 215 20.49 3.06 -15.84
CA SER A 215 21.44 3.88 -16.60
C SER A 215 21.12 5.38 -16.45
N PRO A 216 22.13 6.25 -16.23
CA PRO A 216 21.95 7.71 -16.30
C PRO A 216 21.43 8.22 -17.65
N GLU A 217 21.50 7.40 -18.71
CA GLU A 217 20.93 7.74 -20.01
C GLU A 217 19.40 7.89 -19.98
N VAL A 218 18.72 7.26 -19.02
CA VAL A 218 17.26 7.39 -18.85
C VAL A 218 16.89 8.85 -18.59
N GLU A 219 17.63 9.54 -17.72
CA GLU A 219 17.44 10.96 -17.46
C GLU A 219 17.67 11.80 -18.72
N LYS A 220 18.79 11.57 -19.42
CA LYS A 220 19.11 12.29 -20.66
C LYS A 220 18.01 12.14 -21.71
N ARG A 221 17.50 10.92 -21.90
CA ARG A 221 16.39 10.63 -22.82
C ARG A 221 15.10 11.29 -22.38
N GLN A 222 14.80 11.31 -21.09
CA GLN A 222 13.60 11.96 -20.56
C GLN A 222 13.66 13.48 -20.73
N ILE A 223 14.82 14.11 -20.50
CA ILE A 223 15.04 15.54 -20.76
C ILE A 223 14.83 15.85 -22.24
N GLN A 224 15.40 15.06 -23.15
CA GLN A 224 15.19 15.25 -24.59
C GLN A 224 13.72 15.12 -24.99
N THR A 225 13.01 14.13 -24.42
CA THR A 225 11.57 13.92 -24.67
C THR A 225 10.76 15.10 -24.17
N LEU A 226 11.05 15.58 -22.96
CA LEU A 226 10.42 16.77 -22.38
C LEU A 226 10.64 18.02 -23.24
N GLN A 227 11.85 18.23 -23.73
CA GLN A 227 12.16 19.36 -24.62
C GLN A 227 11.39 19.27 -25.94
N LYS A 228 11.26 18.08 -26.53
CA LYS A 228 10.46 17.87 -27.76
C LYS A 228 8.99 18.20 -27.53
N VAL A 229 8.41 17.71 -26.42
CA VAL A 229 7.01 18.02 -26.05
C VAL A 229 6.82 19.54 -25.86
N LYS A 230 7.71 20.19 -25.11
CA LYS A 230 7.63 21.64 -24.88
C LYS A 230 7.81 22.48 -26.15
N LYS A 231 8.63 22.05 -27.10
CA LYS A 231 8.80 22.74 -28.39
C LYS A 231 7.61 22.55 -29.33
N GLY A 232 6.94 21.40 -29.28
CA GLY A 232 5.86 21.03 -30.20
C GLY A 232 4.45 21.41 -29.73
N ARG A 233 4.26 21.78 -28.47
CA ARG A 233 2.94 22.12 -27.91
C ARG A 233 2.52 23.56 -28.21
N GLN A 234 1.21 23.81 -28.15
CA GLN A 234 0.66 25.16 -28.27
C GLN A 234 0.77 25.90 -26.94
N GLU A 235 1.83 26.69 -26.75
CA GLU A 235 2.13 27.33 -25.47
C GLU A 235 0.99 28.19 -24.92
N LYS A 236 0.27 28.93 -25.78
CA LYS A 236 -0.91 29.71 -25.35
C LYS A 236 -2.04 28.84 -24.78
N ALA A 237 -2.26 27.65 -25.35
CA ALA A 237 -3.28 26.72 -24.88
C ALA A 237 -2.89 26.11 -23.52
N VAL A 238 -1.61 25.79 -23.33
CA VAL A 238 -1.07 25.32 -22.05
C VAL A 238 -1.24 26.38 -20.96
N GLN A 239 -0.79 27.61 -21.22
CA GLN A 239 -0.90 28.69 -20.24
C GLN A 239 -2.35 28.98 -19.86
N LYS A 240 -3.26 28.92 -20.84
CA LYS A 240 -4.70 29.01 -20.56
C LYS A 240 -5.18 27.87 -19.67
N ALA A 241 -4.87 26.62 -20.01
CA ALA A 241 -5.31 25.46 -19.24
C ALA A 241 -4.76 25.45 -17.80
N LEU A 242 -3.50 25.87 -17.60
CA LEU A 242 -2.90 26.04 -16.28
C LEU A 242 -3.56 27.20 -15.52
N GLY A 243 -3.86 28.32 -16.18
CA GLY A 243 -4.60 29.43 -15.58
C GLY A 243 -6.01 29.03 -15.13
N ASP A 244 -6.71 28.22 -15.92
CA ASP A 244 -8.04 27.69 -15.59
C ASP A 244 -7.94 26.70 -14.41
N LEU A 245 -6.90 25.85 -14.38
CA LEU A 245 -6.62 24.96 -13.25
C LEU A 245 -6.35 25.74 -11.96
N LYS A 246 -5.57 26.83 -12.04
CA LYS A 246 -5.29 27.68 -10.88
C LYS A 246 -6.56 28.29 -10.30
N LYS A 247 -7.40 28.88 -11.15
CA LYS A 247 -8.69 29.46 -10.73
C LYS A 247 -9.60 28.43 -10.08
N ALA A 248 -9.66 27.22 -10.65
CA ALA A 248 -10.44 26.13 -10.06
C ALA A 248 -9.88 25.71 -8.69
N ALA A 249 -8.55 25.71 -8.52
CA ALA A 249 -7.88 25.39 -7.26
C ALA A 249 -8.11 26.44 -6.17
N GLU A 250 -8.28 27.72 -6.52
CA GLU A 250 -8.63 28.79 -5.59
C GLU A 250 -10.08 28.68 -5.06
N GLY A 251 -10.94 27.96 -5.80
CA GLY A 251 -12.34 27.75 -5.47
C GLY A 251 -12.63 26.41 -4.79
N THR A 252 -13.83 25.88 -5.07
CA THR A 252 -14.27 24.58 -4.56
C THR A 252 -14.57 23.57 -5.68
N ASP A 253 -14.21 23.93 -6.91
CA ASP A 253 -14.47 23.15 -8.11
C ASP A 253 -13.76 21.79 -8.09
N ASN A 254 -14.28 20.85 -8.87
CA ASN A 254 -13.59 19.59 -9.13
C ASN A 254 -12.38 19.84 -10.04
N LEU A 255 -11.17 19.53 -9.58
CA LEU A 255 -9.93 19.78 -10.33
C LEU A 255 -9.68 18.76 -11.45
N ILE A 256 -10.29 17.56 -11.41
CA ILE A 256 -10.00 16.49 -12.37
C ILE A 256 -10.25 16.91 -13.84
N PRO A 257 -11.37 17.56 -14.20
CA PRO A 257 -11.57 18.08 -15.56
C PRO A 257 -10.46 19.05 -16.01
N PHE A 258 -10.00 19.94 -15.13
CA PHE A 258 -8.94 20.91 -15.44
C PHE A 258 -7.57 20.25 -15.58
N ILE A 259 -7.25 19.28 -14.72
CA ILE A 259 -6.04 18.44 -14.85
C ILE A 259 -6.07 17.68 -16.18
N ARG A 260 -7.18 17.04 -16.54
CA ARG A 260 -7.33 16.33 -17.84
C ARG A 260 -7.14 17.28 -19.02
N GLN A 261 -7.66 18.50 -18.92
CA GLN A 261 -7.50 19.50 -19.95
C GLN A 261 -6.04 19.97 -20.06
N ALA A 262 -5.37 20.25 -18.94
CA ALA A 262 -3.95 20.59 -18.94
C ALA A 262 -3.08 19.48 -19.55
N VAL A 263 -3.34 18.21 -19.19
CA VAL A 263 -2.67 17.05 -19.81
C VAL A 263 -2.92 16.98 -21.31
N ARG A 264 -4.15 17.23 -21.78
CA ARG A 264 -4.50 17.23 -23.21
C ARG A 264 -3.72 18.30 -23.99
N GLU A 265 -3.49 19.45 -23.39
CA GLU A 265 -2.68 20.52 -23.98
C GLU A 265 -1.16 20.28 -23.83
N TYR A 266 -0.74 19.12 -23.30
CA TYR A 266 0.66 18.79 -23.03
C TYR A 266 1.33 19.68 -21.96
N ALA A 267 0.56 20.09 -20.95
CA ALA A 267 1.13 20.54 -19.68
C ALA A 267 1.84 19.36 -18.99
N THR A 268 2.98 19.64 -18.40
CA THR A 268 3.78 18.62 -17.69
C THR A 268 3.24 18.42 -16.28
N VAL A 269 3.55 17.27 -15.67
CA VAL A 269 3.23 17.03 -14.24
C VAL A 269 3.83 18.13 -13.37
N GLY A 270 5.07 18.53 -13.62
CA GLY A 270 5.73 19.60 -12.87
C GLY A 270 5.01 20.95 -12.98
N GLU A 271 4.56 21.35 -14.18
CA GLU A 271 3.81 22.59 -14.37
C GLU A 271 2.47 22.56 -13.62
N MET A 272 1.69 21.48 -13.74
CA MET A 272 0.42 21.34 -13.03
C MET A 272 0.62 21.35 -11.51
N MET A 273 1.64 20.66 -11.01
CA MET A 273 1.97 20.62 -9.59
C MET A 273 2.41 21.98 -9.06
N LEU A 274 3.25 22.72 -9.79
CA LEU A 274 3.66 24.07 -9.41
C LEU A 274 2.47 25.03 -9.38
N THR A 275 1.58 24.96 -10.38
CA THR A 275 0.35 25.76 -10.40
C THR A 275 -0.54 25.49 -9.17
N MET A 276 -0.74 24.23 -8.79
CA MET A 276 -1.51 23.90 -7.59
C MET A 276 -0.78 24.30 -6.30
N LYS A 277 0.56 24.21 -6.28
CA LYS A 277 1.39 24.61 -5.14
C LYS A 277 1.32 26.11 -4.87
N GLU A 278 1.13 26.95 -5.88
CA GLU A 278 0.91 28.40 -5.69
C GLU A 278 -0.35 28.71 -4.87
N VAL A 279 -1.35 27.82 -4.88
CA VAL A 279 -2.61 28.00 -4.16
C VAL A 279 -2.59 27.27 -2.81
N PHE A 280 -2.15 26.01 -2.79
CA PHE A 280 -2.22 25.16 -1.60
C PHE A 280 -0.97 25.20 -0.72
N GLY A 281 0.14 25.76 -1.22
CA GLY A 281 1.43 25.70 -0.56
C GLY A 281 2.05 24.30 -0.59
N GLY A 282 3.01 24.06 0.31
CA GLY A 282 3.63 22.76 0.51
C GLY A 282 3.45 22.29 1.94
N TYR A 283 3.27 20.99 2.13
CA TYR A 283 3.29 20.39 3.46
C TYR A 283 4.74 20.17 3.91
N GLN A 284 5.00 20.42 5.20
CA GLN A 284 6.26 20.07 5.86
C GLN A 284 5.93 19.23 7.09
N ASP A 285 6.55 18.06 7.19
CA ASP A 285 6.36 17.17 8.32
C ASP A 285 6.93 17.83 9.60
N PRO A 286 6.14 17.97 10.68
CA PRO A 286 6.60 18.51 11.94
C PRO A 286 7.62 17.62 12.67
N GLY A 287 7.85 16.37 12.21
CA GLY A 287 8.86 15.47 12.74
C GLY A 287 8.48 14.89 14.09
N TYR A 288 7.41 14.09 14.15
CA TYR A 288 7.05 13.34 15.34
C TYR A 288 7.99 12.13 15.49
N PHE A 289 8.90 12.19 16.47
CA PHE A 289 9.79 11.10 16.86
C PHE A 289 9.40 10.57 18.24
#